data_AF-A0A8K0R2Z9-F1
#
_entry.id   AF-A0A8K0R2Z9-F1
#
_cell.length_a   1.000
_cell.length_b   1.000
_cell.length_c   1.000
_cell.angle_alpha   90.00
_cell.angle_beta   90.00
_cell.angle_gamma   90.00
#
_symmetry.space_group_name_H-M   'P 1'
#
loop_
_entity.id
_entity.type
_entity.pdbx_description
1 polymer ?
#
loop_
_entity_poly.entity_id
_entity_poly.type
_entity_poly.pdbx_seq_one_letter_code
_entity_poly.pdbx_strand_id
1 'polypeptide(L)'
;MDPPLTDDHPSPTPAPRSLDTQIVEETSQTTQPSTPSDELDLEDFTSDAPLIETKGDIDEVWPDNCNNQLPELGEHQTRTIKSRLLEETIIISFNEEPERRRHHSNMLPRKLYRTQYETSTTLSRYVDKHTHPKHRSNIQLKIQSWYAFQSLGMFQMREDLTRERIERHLVWNKKIDPSSLISAFNDLDRAKSRANFHYDDSQRIGHRVLIAQISTNGLIAATVKARMETTVTVTTNNPKKLDISVKSAIKIRDVTIPVWIRDIARPSNQSTITEKQRVASGADMWMSVTELRRSDLKAHTPKIRKWDTICTKGHDYEWLACGFVPTSCIDRVMPWDGVMLHTTQDWRIVRSIGSPDPWIWDWQLQMWRLDPRLYRTACFLAVYGGNKRKGIVADDADEEPPAKRRKKKKIAKPTKAQKARLDDNPYVTAPIPADQEPGVDAACCSQCGQKKAAFRLEDEVAGPLSFLDLAASTKATKSILDWN
;
A
#
# COMPACT_ATOMS: atom_id res chain seq x y z
N MET A 1 26.93 36.93 42.41
CA MET A 1 26.43 35.94 43.37
C MET A 1 24.93 35.95 43.21
N ASP A 2 24.46 35.12 42.30
CA ASP A 2 23.04 35.01 41.93
C ASP A 2 22.46 33.74 42.55
N PRO A 3 21.19 33.75 42.99
CA PRO A 3 20.57 32.59 43.61
C PRO A 3 20.16 31.55 42.55
N PRO A 4 20.09 30.26 42.90
CA PRO A 4 19.70 29.22 41.96
C PRO A 4 18.19 29.19 41.76
N LEU A 5 17.77 29.08 40.50
CA LEU A 5 16.42 28.73 40.07
C LEU A 5 16.19 27.23 40.34
N THR A 6 15.15 26.90 41.10
CA THR A 6 14.65 25.55 41.29
C THR A 6 13.56 25.26 40.27
N ASP A 7 13.83 24.37 39.32
CA ASP A 7 12.84 23.81 38.41
C ASP A 7 12.11 22.65 39.10
N ASP A 8 10.84 22.88 39.47
CA ASP A 8 9.91 21.86 39.94
C ASP A 8 9.35 21.07 38.74
N HIS A 9 9.88 19.86 38.51
CA HIS A 9 9.24 18.85 37.68
C HIS A 9 8.38 17.91 38.54
N PRO A 10 7.07 17.77 38.27
CA PRO A 10 6.25 16.78 38.96
C PRO A 10 6.62 15.37 38.51
N SER A 11 7.07 14.57 39.47
CA SER A 11 7.36 13.14 39.29
C SER A 11 6.06 12.34 39.04
N PRO A 12 6.07 11.33 38.16
CA PRO A 12 4.92 10.48 37.93
C PRO A 12 4.71 9.50 39.09
N THR A 13 3.49 9.49 39.62
CA THR A 13 3.01 8.58 40.66
C THR A 13 3.12 7.10 40.21
N PRO A 14 3.78 6.22 40.97
CA PRO A 14 3.79 4.79 40.65
C PRO A 14 2.48 4.12 41.07
N ALA A 15 1.95 3.25 40.19
CA ALA A 15 0.80 2.41 40.46
C ALA A 15 1.13 1.31 41.51
N PRO A 16 0.15 0.89 42.33
CA PRO A 16 0.38 -0.06 43.42
C PRO A 16 0.67 -1.47 42.90
N ARG A 17 1.76 -2.06 43.42
CA ARG A 17 2.14 -3.47 43.25
C ARG A 17 1.15 -4.37 44.00
N SER A 18 0.50 -5.29 43.31
CA SER A 18 -0.25 -6.38 43.93
C SER A 18 0.67 -7.58 44.22
N LEU A 19 0.44 -8.16 45.39
CA LEU A 19 1.22 -9.20 46.05
C LEU A 19 1.28 -10.52 45.29
N ASP A 20 2.41 -11.18 45.53
CA ASP A 20 2.81 -12.52 45.13
C ASP A 20 1.76 -13.59 45.51
N THR A 21 1.47 -14.48 44.57
CA THR A 21 0.89 -15.79 44.87
C THR A 21 1.85 -16.84 44.32
N GLN A 22 2.53 -17.52 45.24
CA GLN A 22 3.34 -18.71 44.97
C GLN A 22 2.40 -19.85 44.58
N ILE A 23 2.61 -20.47 43.42
CA ILE A 23 2.03 -21.76 43.09
C ILE A 23 3.16 -22.71 42.71
N VAL A 24 3.09 -23.84 43.40
CA VAL A 24 3.93 -25.02 43.50
C VAL A 24 4.29 -25.65 42.15
N GLU A 25 5.54 -26.10 42.06
CA GLU A 25 6.10 -26.96 41.01
C GLU A 25 5.37 -28.31 40.95
N GLU A 26 4.98 -28.74 39.75
CA GLU A 26 4.81 -30.16 39.48
C GLU A 26 5.42 -30.53 38.13
N THR A 27 6.41 -31.41 38.22
CA THR A 27 7.18 -31.99 37.14
C THR A 27 6.35 -33.08 36.47
N SER A 28 6.23 -33.08 35.12
CA SER A 28 5.98 -34.33 34.37
C SER A 28 6.24 -34.20 32.87
N GLN A 29 7.27 -34.95 32.46
CA GLN A 29 7.31 -35.90 31.34
C GLN A 29 7.04 -35.46 29.89
N THR A 30 8.14 -35.60 29.16
CA THR A 30 8.35 -35.72 27.73
C THR A 30 7.50 -36.83 27.08
N THR A 31 6.69 -36.46 26.08
CA THR A 31 6.29 -37.38 25.00
C THR A 31 6.12 -36.58 23.70
N GLN A 32 6.93 -36.88 22.68
CA GLN A 32 6.66 -36.43 21.31
C GLN A 32 5.54 -37.28 20.71
N PRO A 33 4.60 -36.67 19.95
CA PRO A 33 3.87 -37.41 18.94
C PRO A 33 4.24 -36.93 17.53
N SER A 34 4.44 -37.95 16.70
CA SER A 34 4.55 -37.97 15.25
C SER A 34 3.49 -37.12 14.53
N THR A 35 3.95 -36.42 13.49
CA THR A 35 3.18 -35.64 12.52
C THR A 35 2.20 -36.54 11.74
N PRO A 36 0.88 -36.30 11.81
CA PRO A 36 -0.05 -36.71 10.77
C PRO A 36 -0.18 -35.58 9.74
N SER A 37 0.06 -35.90 8.48
CA SER A 37 -0.33 -35.07 7.35
C SER A 37 -1.84 -35.19 7.15
N ASP A 38 -2.61 -34.41 7.91
CA ASP A 38 -4.06 -34.29 7.73
C ASP A 38 -4.36 -33.27 6.61
N GLU A 39 -4.71 -33.81 5.44
CA GLU A 39 -5.65 -33.15 4.53
C GLU A 39 -6.97 -33.00 5.30
N LEU A 40 -7.18 -31.82 5.88
CA LEU A 40 -8.43 -31.45 6.52
C LEU A 40 -9.52 -31.33 5.45
N ASP A 41 -10.27 -32.41 5.27
CA ASP A 41 -11.58 -32.37 4.62
C ASP A 41 -12.51 -31.45 5.43
N LEU A 42 -12.73 -30.27 4.85
CA LEU A 42 -13.68 -29.25 5.27
C LEU A 42 -15.10 -29.77 5.05
N GLU A 43 -15.58 -30.64 5.92
CA GLU A 43 -16.99 -31.04 5.89
C GLU A 43 -17.91 -29.87 6.33
N ASP A 44 -18.84 -29.58 5.42
CA ASP A 44 -20.08 -28.83 5.50
C ASP A 44 -20.44 -28.21 6.86
N PHE A 45 -20.06 -26.93 7.02
CA PHE A 45 -20.76 -26.01 7.90
C PHE A 45 -22.17 -25.80 7.31
N THR A 46 -23.16 -26.53 7.80
CA THR A 46 -24.58 -26.26 7.54
C THR A 46 -24.97 -24.94 8.20
N SER A 47 -24.61 -23.82 7.55
CA SER A 47 -25.05 -22.49 7.95
C SER A 47 -26.57 -22.43 7.78
N ASP A 48 -27.30 -22.07 8.84
CA ASP A 48 -28.66 -21.59 8.70
C ASP A 48 -28.70 -20.59 7.54
N ALA A 49 -29.57 -20.85 6.56
CA ALA A 49 -29.61 -20.05 5.34
C ALA A 49 -29.77 -18.57 5.73
N PRO A 50 -28.89 -17.67 5.27
CA PRO A 50 -28.91 -16.29 5.71
C PRO A 50 -30.29 -15.68 5.43
N LEU A 51 -30.79 -14.88 6.36
CA LEU A 51 -32.04 -14.16 6.15
C LEU A 51 -31.80 -13.09 5.07
N ILE A 52 -32.29 -13.36 3.86
CA ILE A 52 -32.16 -12.44 2.72
C ILE A 52 -33.48 -11.67 2.56
N GLU A 53 -33.46 -10.37 2.85
CA GLU A 53 -34.54 -9.48 2.46
C GLU A 53 -34.27 -8.96 1.04
N THR A 54 -35.27 -8.98 0.17
CA THR A 54 -35.16 -8.55 -1.23
C THR A 54 -36.17 -7.46 -1.55
N LYS A 55 -35.80 -6.48 -2.38
CA LYS A 55 -36.67 -5.37 -2.84
C LYS A 55 -36.33 -4.97 -4.28
N GLY A 56 -37.32 -4.48 -5.02
CA GLY A 56 -37.16 -3.95 -6.38
C GLY A 56 -37.25 -5.01 -7.48
N ASP A 57 -36.59 -4.76 -8.61
CA ASP A 57 -36.65 -5.58 -9.84
C ASP A 57 -35.77 -6.84 -9.72
N ILE A 58 -35.97 -7.65 -8.68
CA ILE A 58 -35.07 -8.76 -8.32
C ILE A 58 -34.94 -9.78 -9.45
N ASP A 59 -36.05 -10.25 -10.00
CA ASP A 59 -36.04 -11.28 -11.04
C ASP A 59 -35.33 -10.83 -12.32
N GLU A 60 -35.34 -9.52 -12.59
CA GLU A 60 -34.73 -8.96 -13.79
C GLU A 60 -33.28 -8.53 -13.60
N VAL A 61 -32.94 -8.01 -12.41
CA VAL A 61 -31.64 -7.37 -12.14
C VAL A 61 -30.70 -8.28 -11.38
N TRP A 62 -31.22 -9.09 -10.45
CA TRP A 62 -30.45 -10.00 -9.61
C TRP A 62 -31.26 -11.26 -9.24
N PRO A 63 -31.65 -12.08 -10.25
CA PRO A 63 -32.43 -13.28 -10.03
C PRO A 63 -31.71 -14.22 -9.06
N ASP A 64 -32.49 -14.87 -8.19
CA ASP A 64 -31.99 -15.87 -7.25
C ASP A 64 -31.63 -17.14 -8.00
N ASN A 65 -30.37 -17.23 -8.44
CA ASN A 65 -29.76 -18.47 -8.91
C ASN A 65 -28.77 -19.00 -7.88
N CYS A 66 -28.52 -20.31 -7.91
CA CYS A 66 -27.62 -21.00 -6.99
C CYS A 66 -26.19 -20.44 -6.94
N ASN A 67 -25.78 -19.67 -7.95
CA ASN A 67 -24.41 -19.15 -8.06
C ASN A 67 -24.28 -17.65 -7.75
N ASN A 68 -25.36 -16.94 -7.46
CA ASN A 68 -25.41 -15.47 -7.36
C ASN A 68 -24.85 -14.75 -8.60
N GLN A 69 -24.94 -15.38 -9.79
CA GLN A 69 -24.43 -14.80 -11.03
C GLN A 69 -25.42 -13.77 -11.58
N LEU A 70 -24.97 -12.56 -11.86
CA LEU A 70 -25.82 -11.55 -12.47
C LEU A 70 -26.05 -11.84 -13.96
N PRO A 71 -27.22 -11.47 -14.52
CA PRO A 71 -27.50 -11.59 -15.95
C PRO A 71 -26.44 -10.89 -16.80
N GLU A 72 -26.25 -11.31 -18.05
CA GLU A 72 -25.42 -10.55 -18.99
C GLU A 72 -26.08 -9.20 -19.30
N LEU A 73 -25.27 -8.16 -19.53
CA LEU A 73 -25.78 -6.85 -19.90
C LEU A 73 -26.09 -6.81 -21.40
N GLY A 74 -27.27 -6.33 -21.76
CA GLY A 74 -27.66 -6.06 -23.14
C GLY A 74 -26.88 -4.90 -23.75
N GLU A 75 -27.04 -4.70 -25.06
CA GLU A 75 -26.47 -3.54 -25.76
C GLU A 75 -26.94 -2.24 -25.11
N HIS A 76 -26.01 -1.31 -24.88
CA HIS A 76 -26.24 0.00 -24.24
C HIS A 76 -26.65 -0.04 -22.77
N GLN A 77 -26.51 -1.19 -22.10
CA GLN A 77 -26.68 -1.28 -20.66
C GLN A 77 -25.37 -1.05 -19.92
N THR A 78 -25.48 -0.41 -18.75
CA THR A 78 -24.41 -0.29 -17.78
C THR A 78 -24.90 -0.80 -16.43
N ARG A 79 -23.98 -1.33 -15.63
CA ARG A 79 -24.28 -1.84 -14.29
C ARG A 79 -23.44 -1.14 -13.25
N THR A 80 -24.08 -0.75 -12.17
CA THR A 80 -23.43 -0.28 -10.95
C THR A 80 -23.84 -1.19 -9.81
N ILE A 81 -22.86 -1.62 -9.01
CA ILE A 81 -23.10 -2.37 -7.77
C ILE A 81 -22.58 -1.50 -6.64
N LYS A 82 -23.40 -1.30 -5.62
CA LYS A 82 -23.03 -0.58 -4.41
C LYS A 82 -23.44 -1.42 -3.22
N SER A 83 -22.49 -1.68 -2.33
CA SER A 83 -22.77 -2.31 -1.04
C SER A 83 -22.47 -1.33 0.08
N ARG A 84 -23.17 -1.50 1.22
CA ARG A 84 -22.87 -0.82 2.48
C ARG A 84 -23.32 -1.67 3.65
N LEU A 85 -22.61 -1.58 4.77
CA LEU A 85 -23.08 -2.15 6.04
C LEU A 85 -24.18 -1.25 6.64
N LEU A 86 -25.13 -1.84 7.36
CA LEU A 86 -26.16 -1.12 8.10
C LEU A 86 -25.61 -0.77 9.48
N GLU A 87 -25.44 0.52 9.75
CA GLU A 87 -24.69 1.05 10.91
C GLU A 87 -25.14 0.48 12.25
N GLU A 88 -26.45 0.37 12.48
CA GLU A 88 -27.05 -0.13 13.72
C GLU A 88 -26.74 -1.60 14.01
N THR A 89 -26.25 -2.33 13.01
CA THR A 89 -26.00 -3.78 13.09
C THR A 89 -24.53 -4.13 13.19
N ILE A 90 -23.62 -3.14 13.12
CA ILE A 90 -22.18 -3.37 13.12
C ILE A 90 -21.71 -3.70 14.54
N ILE A 91 -21.38 -4.96 14.77
CA ILE A 91 -20.76 -5.46 16.00
C ILE A 91 -19.43 -6.14 15.68
N ILE A 92 -18.48 -6.02 16.60
CA ILE A 92 -17.16 -6.64 16.50
C ILE A 92 -17.02 -7.66 17.62
N SER A 93 -16.86 -8.94 17.29
CA SER A 93 -16.62 -10.03 18.23
C SER A 93 -15.15 -10.42 18.27
N PHE A 94 -14.69 -10.94 19.43
CA PHE A 94 -13.29 -11.34 19.66
C PHE A 94 -13.13 -12.79 20.13
N ASN A 95 -14.21 -13.45 20.56
CA ASN A 95 -14.12 -14.72 21.31
C ASN A 95 -15.10 -15.79 20.83
N GLU A 96 -15.64 -15.65 19.62
CA GLU A 96 -16.46 -16.71 19.07
C GLU A 96 -15.61 -17.77 18.37
N GLU A 97 -16.26 -18.84 17.93
CA GLU A 97 -15.59 -19.97 17.32
C GLU A 97 -14.75 -19.61 16.08
N PRO A 98 -15.19 -18.71 15.17
CA PRO A 98 -14.36 -18.27 14.05
C PRO A 98 -13.08 -17.54 14.48
N GLU A 99 -13.10 -16.71 15.52
CA GLU A 99 -11.92 -16.01 16.03
C GLU A 99 -10.97 -16.99 16.71
N ARG A 100 -11.50 -17.90 17.53
CA ARG A 100 -10.70 -18.93 18.20
C ARG A 100 -9.98 -19.81 17.21
N ARG A 101 -10.67 -20.33 16.18
CA ARG A 101 -10.03 -21.15 15.13
C ARG A 101 -8.90 -20.40 14.44
N ARG A 102 -9.11 -19.13 14.09
CA ARG A 102 -8.10 -18.30 13.43
C ARG A 102 -6.91 -17.95 14.32
N HIS A 103 -7.15 -17.76 15.61
CA HIS A 103 -6.09 -17.55 16.58
C HIS A 103 -5.13 -18.76 16.64
N HIS A 104 -5.68 -19.98 16.61
CA HIS A 104 -4.89 -21.21 16.64
C HIS A 104 -4.30 -21.61 15.28
N SER A 105 -4.78 -21.05 14.16
CA SER A 105 -4.36 -21.47 12.82
C SER A 105 -3.00 -20.89 12.37
N ASN A 106 -2.27 -20.19 13.23
CA ASN A 106 -0.99 -19.51 12.91
C ASN A 106 -1.04 -18.63 11.64
N MET A 107 -2.21 -18.09 11.31
CA MET A 107 -2.43 -17.35 10.07
C MET A 107 -1.90 -15.92 10.10
N LEU A 108 -1.84 -15.31 11.29
CA LEU A 108 -1.24 -14.00 11.48
C LEU A 108 0.28 -14.11 11.33
N PRO A 109 0.89 -13.47 10.30
CA PRO A 109 2.33 -13.47 10.17
C PRO A 109 2.95 -12.71 11.34
N ARG A 110 4.16 -13.10 11.76
CA ARG A 110 4.90 -12.42 12.84
C ARG A 110 5.18 -10.94 12.54
N LYS A 111 5.28 -10.60 11.26
CA LYS A 111 5.58 -9.25 10.75
C LYS A 111 4.89 -9.05 9.42
N LEU A 112 4.50 -7.81 9.14
CA LEU A 112 4.05 -7.36 7.83
C LEU A 112 5.09 -6.41 7.23
N TYR A 113 5.14 -6.30 5.91
CA TYR A 113 6.11 -5.48 5.19
C TYR A 113 5.39 -4.57 4.22
N ARG A 114 5.62 -3.27 4.33
CA ARG A 114 5.00 -2.28 3.46
C ARG A 114 6.05 -1.57 2.63
N THR A 115 5.95 -1.72 1.32
CA THR A 115 6.69 -0.90 0.36
C THR A 115 6.05 0.48 0.24
N GLN A 116 6.87 1.53 0.30
CA GLN A 116 6.46 2.92 0.13
C GLN A 116 7.44 3.63 -0.82
N TYR A 117 6.93 4.61 -1.55
CA TYR A 117 7.68 5.42 -2.51
C TYR A 117 7.04 6.82 -2.60
N GLU A 118 7.76 7.80 -3.17
CA GLU A 118 7.38 9.23 -3.10
C GLU A 118 6.03 9.62 -3.71
N THR A 119 5.54 8.84 -4.70
CA THR A 119 4.28 9.13 -5.41
C THR A 119 3.16 8.17 -5.01
N SER A 120 3.37 7.41 -3.92
CA SER A 120 2.36 6.57 -3.30
C SER A 120 1.08 7.36 -2.98
N THR A 121 -0.05 6.67 -2.96
CA THR A 121 -1.35 7.23 -2.54
C THR A 121 -1.58 7.13 -1.04
N THR A 122 -0.60 6.66 -0.28
CA THR A 122 -0.63 6.63 1.18
C THR A 122 0.37 7.63 1.71
N LEU A 123 -0.09 8.45 2.65
CA LEU A 123 0.74 9.38 3.39
C LEU A 123 1.71 8.60 4.27
N SER A 124 2.94 9.06 4.37
CA SER A 124 4.00 8.41 5.14
C SER A 124 4.77 9.44 5.94
N ARG A 125 5.11 9.10 7.19
CA ARG A 125 5.99 9.90 8.04
C ARG A 125 7.45 9.85 7.57
N TYR A 126 7.83 8.79 6.88
CA TYR A 126 9.18 8.50 6.40
C TYR A 126 9.51 9.18 5.06
N VAL A 127 8.77 10.23 4.73
CA VAL A 127 8.93 11.01 3.51
C VAL A 127 9.05 12.47 3.95
N ASP A 128 10.09 13.15 3.48
CA ASP A 128 10.31 14.56 3.82
C ASP A 128 9.10 15.40 3.36
N LYS A 129 8.65 16.33 4.20
CA LYS A 129 7.56 17.28 3.91
C LYS A 129 7.72 18.00 2.56
N HIS A 130 8.96 18.25 2.14
CA HIS A 130 9.30 18.89 0.88
C HIS A 130 9.17 17.93 -0.31
N THR A 131 9.20 16.62 -0.09
CA THR A 131 9.30 15.63 -1.17
C THR A 131 7.98 15.07 -1.64
N HIS A 132 6.91 15.19 -0.85
CA HIS A 132 5.61 14.68 -1.25
C HIS A 132 4.78 15.78 -1.93
N PRO A 133 4.53 15.72 -3.27
CA PRO A 133 3.89 16.81 -4.01
C PRO A 133 2.50 17.18 -3.48
N LYS A 134 1.81 16.21 -2.88
CA LYS A 134 0.45 16.34 -2.35
C LYS A 134 0.37 17.04 -0.99
N HIS A 135 1.47 17.20 -0.25
CA HIS A 135 1.43 17.65 1.16
C HIS A 135 1.75 19.12 1.36
N ARG A 136 2.29 19.79 0.34
CA ARG A 136 2.96 21.07 0.55
C ARG A 136 2.00 22.19 0.99
N SER A 137 0.74 22.16 0.57
CA SER A 137 -0.22 23.25 0.82
C SER A 137 -1.50 22.84 1.54
N ASN A 138 -1.93 21.57 1.47
CA ASN A 138 -3.20 21.15 2.05
C ASN A 138 -3.01 20.53 3.45
N ILE A 139 -3.51 21.23 4.48
CA ILE A 139 -3.47 20.77 5.88
C ILE A 139 -4.15 19.41 6.06
N GLN A 140 -5.24 19.15 5.32
CA GLN A 140 -5.98 17.87 5.39
C GLN A 140 -5.18 16.69 4.84
N LEU A 141 -4.11 16.96 4.08
CA LEU A 141 -3.19 15.96 3.57
C LEU A 141 -1.96 15.82 4.46
N LYS A 142 -1.91 16.43 5.65
CA LYS A 142 -0.85 16.18 6.62
C LYS A 142 -1.13 14.89 7.38
N ILE A 143 -0.11 14.05 7.48
CA ILE A 143 -0.17 12.83 8.29
C ILE A 143 -0.32 13.22 9.77
N GLN A 144 -1.15 12.49 10.52
CA GLN A 144 -1.23 12.68 11.96
C GLN A 144 0.07 12.25 12.65
N SER A 145 0.46 12.94 13.72
CA SER A 145 1.78 12.80 14.32
C SER A 145 2.06 11.42 14.94
N TRP A 146 1.03 10.64 15.25
CA TRP A 146 1.17 9.27 15.77
C TRP A 146 1.08 8.20 14.68
N TYR A 147 0.77 8.55 13.43
CA TYR A 147 0.71 7.59 12.31
C TYR A 147 2.04 7.51 11.57
N ALA A 148 2.47 6.27 11.29
CA ALA A 148 3.53 6.00 10.35
C ALA A 148 3.01 6.07 8.91
N PHE A 149 1.82 5.51 8.69
CA PHE A 149 1.12 5.53 7.41
C PHE A 149 -0.33 5.93 7.59
N GLN A 150 -0.87 6.68 6.64
CA GLN A 150 -2.28 7.08 6.61
C GLN A 150 -2.81 7.06 5.18
N SER A 151 -3.95 6.42 4.96
CA SER A 151 -4.61 6.42 3.66
C SER A 151 -5.13 7.83 3.34
N LEU A 152 -5.14 8.19 2.06
CA LEU A 152 -5.73 9.46 1.63
C LEU A 152 -7.25 9.49 1.84
N GLY A 153 -7.94 8.35 1.63
CA GLY A 153 -9.35 8.21 1.98
C GLY A 153 -9.50 7.97 3.48
N MET A 154 -10.52 8.59 4.09
CA MET A 154 -10.89 8.26 5.46
C MET A 154 -11.62 6.92 5.46
N PHE A 155 -11.15 5.98 6.28
CA PHE A 155 -11.77 4.67 6.39
C PHE A 155 -13.10 4.75 7.15
N GLN A 156 -14.16 4.27 6.54
CA GLN A 156 -15.48 4.12 7.15
C GLN A 156 -15.91 2.67 7.03
N MET A 157 -16.16 1.99 8.16
CA MET A 157 -16.47 0.56 8.13
C MET A 157 -17.70 0.28 7.27
N ARG A 158 -18.70 1.15 7.39
CA ARG A 158 -19.94 1.14 6.61
C ARG A 158 -19.74 1.07 5.09
N GLU A 159 -18.84 1.86 4.56
CA GLU A 159 -18.67 2.02 3.11
C GLU A 159 -17.51 1.18 2.57
N ASP A 160 -16.44 1.05 3.35
CA ASP A 160 -15.16 0.52 2.89
C ASP A 160 -14.96 -0.98 3.18
N LEU A 161 -15.66 -1.56 4.17
CA LEU A 161 -15.71 -3.02 4.35
C LEU A 161 -16.72 -3.66 3.38
N THR A 162 -16.52 -3.38 2.10
CA THR A 162 -17.35 -3.85 1.00
C THR A 162 -16.45 -4.45 -0.07
N ARG A 163 -16.99 -5.44 -0.77
CA ARG A 163 -16.25 -6.15 -1.82
C ARG A 163 -15.73 -5.18 -2.89
N GLU A 164 -16.57 -4.24 -3.31
CA GLU A 164 -16.29 -3.28 -4.37
C GLU A 164 -15.15 -2.35 -3.98
N ARG A 165 -15.11 -1.90 -2.72
CA ARG A 165 -14.03 -1.01 -2.23
C ARG A 165 -12.72 -1.75 -2.04
N ILE A 166 -12.74 -2.98 -1.54
CA ILE A 166 -11.56 -3.84 -1.37
C ILE A 166 -10.98 -4.21 -2.74
N GLU A 167 -11.80 -4.71 -3.68
CA GLU A 167 -11.33 -5.09 -5.01
C GLU A 167 -10.76 -3.90 -5.79
N ARG A 168 -11.42 -2.73 -5.68
CA ARG A 168 -10.91 -1.50 -6.29
C ARG A 168 -9.54 -1.12 -5.77
N HIS A 169 -9.27 -1.28 -4.46
CA HIS A 169 -7.95 -1.02 -3.89
C HIS A 169 -6.87 -1.91 -4.49
N LEU A 170 -7.19 -3.19 -4.68
CA LEU A 170 -6.24 -4.19 -5.18
C LEU A 170 -6.01 -4.10 -6.69
N VAL A 171 -6.94 -3.53 -7.44
CA VAL A 171 -6.77 -3.25 -8.87
C VAL A 171 -6.04 -1.91 -9.06
N TRP A 172 -4.75 -2.00 -9.37
CA TRP A 172 -3.85 -0.85 -9.50
C TRP A 172 -4.36 0.32 -10.36
N ASN A 173 -5.06 0.03 -11.45
CA ASN A 173 -5.50 1.04 -12.42
C ASN A 173 -6.85 1.69 -12.10
N LYS A 174 -7.51 1.32 -10.98
CA LYS A 174 -8.83 1.84 -10.59
C LYS A 174 -8.74 2.86 -9.44
N LYS A 175 -7.81 3.80 -9.51
CA LYS A 175 -7.58 4.85 -8.49
C LYS A 175 -8.54 6.05 -8.60
N ILE A 176 -9.76 5.81 -9.08
CA ILE A 176 -10.86 6.79 -8.99
C ILE A 176 -11.31 6.73 -7.52
N ASP A 177 -11.30 7.88 -6.87
CA ASP A 177 -11.39 8.08 -5.42
C ASP A 177 -10.17 7.58 -4.62
N PRO A 178 -9.68 8.39 -3.66
CA PRO A 178 -8.64 7.94 -2.75
C PRO A 178 -9.04 6.65 -2.05
N SER A 179 -8.13 5.68 -2.02
CA SER A 179 -8.36 4.49 -1.22
C SER A 179 -8.20 4.80 0.26
N SER A 180 -9.04 4.18 1.09
CA SER A 180 -8.97 4.17 2.55
C SER A 180 -8.24 2.95 3.12
N LEU A 181 -7.65 2.13 2.25
CA LEU A 181 -6.90 0.94 2.62
C LEU A 181 -5.41 1.13 2.35
N ILE A 182 -4.58 0.37 3.07
CA ILE A 182 -3.13 0.41 3.02
C ILE A 182 -2.60 -1.02 2.83
N SER A 183 -2.07 -1.34 1.65
CA SER A 183 -1.42 -2.64 1.40
C SER A 183 -0.16 -2.85 2.24
N ALA A 184 0.00 -4.06 2.75
CA ALA A 184 1.24 -4.64 3.25
C ALA A 184 1.33 -6.11 2.81
N PHE A 185 2.50 -6.72 2.98
CA PHE A 185 2.79 -8.08 2.56
C PHE A 185 3.20 -8.92 3.78
N ASN A 186 2.78 -10.19 3.83
CA ASN A 186 3.19 -11.11 4.89
C ASN A 186 4.61 -11.67 4.73
N ASP A 187 5.29 -11.31 3.65
CA ASP A 187 6.62 -11.78 3.30
C ASP A 187 7.50 -10.62 2.80
N LEU A 188 8.78 -10.65 3.18
CA LEU A 188 9.74 -9.62 2.84
C LEU A 188 10.11 -9.64 1.36
N ASP A 189 10.21 -10.82 0.74
CA ASP A 189 10.61 -10.94 -0.66
C ASP A 189 9.51 -10.45 -1.61
N ARG A 190 8.23 -10.61 -1.22
CA ARG A 190 7.10 -9.95 -1.89
C ARG A 190 7.20 -8.42 -1.82
N ALA A 191 7.59 -7.87 -0.66
CA ALA A 191 7.80 -6.44 -0.51
C ALA A 191 9.00 -5.93 -1.34
N LYS A 192 10.09 -6.69 -1.43
CA LYS A 192 11.24 -6.40 -2.32
C LYS A 192 10.84 -6.43 -3.78
N SER A 193 10.13 -7.47 -4.22
CA SER A 193 9.62 -7.56 -5.60
C SER A 193 8.74 -6.34 -5.94
N ARG A 194 7.91 -5.90 -4.99
CA ARG A 194 7.13 -4.68 -5.16
C ARG A 194 8.01 -3.42 -5.20
N ALA A 195 9.07 -3.35 -4.39
CA ALA A 195 10.04 -2.25 -4.41
C ALA A 195 10.74 -2.15 -5.77
N ASN A 196 11.24 -3.27 -6.31
CA ASN A 196 11.86 -3.36 -7.63
C ASN A 196 10.91 -2.90 -8.72
N PHE A 197 9.68 -3.41 -8.72
CA PHE A 197 8.66 -2.98 -9.68
C PHE A 197 8.44 -1.46 -9.65
N HIS A 198 8.40 -0.84 -8.46
CA HIS A 198 8.26 0.60 -8.34
C HIS A 198 9.49 1.38 -8.81
N TYR A 199 10.67 0.80 -8.64
CA TYR A 199 11.94 1.42 -8.96
C TYR A 199 12.25 1.38 -10.46
N ASP A 200 12.01 0.23 -11.11
CA ASP A 200 12.47 -0.03 -12.48
C ASP A 200 11.32 -0.13 -13.49
N ASP A 201 10.23 -0.82 -13.13
CA ASP A 201 9.22 -1.27 -14.11
C ASP A 201 7.96 -0.39 -14.15
N SER A 202 7.75 0.44 -13.14
CA SER A 202 6.54 1.24 -13.04
C SER A 202 6.55 2.39 -14.02
N GLN A 203 5.40 2.67 -14.64
CA GLN A 203 5.20 3.90 -15.41
C GLN A 203 5.47 5.17 -14.60
N ARG A 204 5.38 5.08 -13.26
CA ARG A 204 5.72 6.15 -12.33
C ARG A 204 6.86 5.66 -11.44
N ILE A 205 8.07 5.79 -11.94
CA ILE A 205 9.28 5.39 -11.22
C ILE A 205 9.34 6.10 -9.86
N GLY A 206 9.47 5.31 -8.80
CA GLY A 206 9.81 5.79 -7.46
C GLY A 206 11.30 5.65 -7.24
N HIS A 207 12.01 6.76 -7.05
CA HIS A 207 13.44 6.73 -6.74
C HIS A 207 13.71 6.64 -5.24
N ARG A 208 12.76 7.06 -4.40
CA ARG A 208 12.88 7.08 -2.94
C ARG A 208 12.01 5.98 -2.37
N VAL A 209 12.45 4.75 -2.61
CA VAL A 209 11.73 3.55 -2.16
C VAL A 209 12.24 3.12 -0.80
N LEU A 210 11.32 2.68 0.05
CA LEU A 210 11.61 2.11 1.35
C LEU A 210 10.66 0.96 1.63
N ILE A 211 11.05 0.08 2.55
CA ILE A 211 10.20 -0.97 3.10
C ILE A 211 10.14 -0.78 4.62
N ALA A 212 8.94 -0.61 5.15
CA ALA A 212 8.70 -0.61 6.59
C ALA A 212 8.32 -2.02 7.05
N GLN A 213 8.97 -2.50 8.11
CA GLN A 213 8.56 -3.69 8.84
C GLN A 213 7.57 -3.29 9.93
N ILE A 214 6.42 -3.92 9.93
CA ILE A 214 5.28 -3.63 10.80
C ILE A 214 5.10 -4.82 11.73
N SER A 215 5.09 -4.54 13.03
CA SER A 215 4.83 -5.50 14.08
C SER A 215 3.36 -5.88 14.11
N THR A 216 3.08 -7.18 14.14
CA THR A 216 1.73 -7.71 14.37
C THR A 216 1.48 -8.02 15.85
N ASN A 217 2.42 -7.70 16.73
CA ASN A 217 2.25 -7.88 18.17
C ASN A 217 0.99 -7.14 18.66
N GLY A 218 0.18 -7.84 19.45
CA GLY A 218 -1.10 -7.33 19.96
C GLY A 218 -2.25 -7.43 18.97
N LEU A 219 -2.04 -7.79 17.69
CA LEU A 219 -3.15 -8.09 16.79
C LEU A 219 -3.81 -9.41 17.22
N ILE A 220 -5.12 -9.36 17.42
CA ILE A 220 -5.96 -10.49 17.76
C ILE A 220 -7.04 -10.68 16.71
N ALA A 221 -7.45 -11.92 16.50
CA ALA A 221 -8.53 -12.24 15.57
C ALA A 221 -9.84 -11.63 16.07
N ALA A 222 -10.59 -11.00 15.16
CA ALA A 222 -11.91 -10.45 15.43
C ALA A 222 -12.81 -10.61 14.21
N THR A 223 -14.13 -10.62 14.41
CA THR A 223 -15.09 -10.67 13.30
C THR A 223 -15.99 -9.45 13.33
N VAL A 224 -16.09 -8.75 12.22
CA VAL A 224 -17.14 -7.75 12.03
C VAL A 224 -18.39 -8.50 11.57
N LYS A 225 -19.46 -8.42 12.35
CA LYS A 225 -20.77 -8.91 11.97
C LYS A 225 -21.66 -7.71 11.70
N ALA A 226 -22.40 -7.76 10.59
CA ALA A 226 -23.34 -6.71 10.22
C ALA A 226 -24.36 -7.23 9.21
N ARG A 227 -25.45 -6.48 9.06
CA ARG A 227 -26.31 -6.58 7.88
C ARG A 227 -25.69 -5.74 6.76
N MET A 228 -25.53 -6.32 5.59
CA MET A 228 -25.06 -5.64 4.37
C MET A 228 -26.23 -5.47 3.41
N GLU A 229 -26.46 -4.22 2.99
CA GLU A 229 -27.33 -3.87 1.87
C GLU A 229 -26.48 -3.80 0.60
N THR A 230 -26.85 -4.57 -0.41
CA THR A 230 -26.25 -4.53 -1.75
C THR A 230 -27.32 -4.10 -2.76
N THR A 231 -27.07 -3.00 -3.45
CA THR A 231 -27.91 -2.46 -4.51
C THR A 231 -27.24 -2.69 -5.86
N VAL A 232 -27.94 -3.37 -6.77
CA VAL A 232 -27.56 -3.50 -8.18
C VAL A 232 -28.46 -2.59 -8.98
N THR A 233 -27.85 -1.71 -9.78
CA THR A 233 -28.56 -0.80 -10.68
C THR A 233 -28.14 -1.08 -12.10
N VAL A 234 -29.11 -1.33 -12.98
CA VAL A 234 -28.90 -1.47 -14.43
C VAL A 234 -29.52 -0.27 -15.12
N THR A 235 -28.68 0.50 -15.81
CA THR A 235 -29.08 1.66 -16.59
C THR A 235 -29.01 1.31 -18.06
N THR A 236 -30.14 1.37 -18.75
CA THR A 236 -30.24 1.14 -20.20
C THR A 236 -30.38 2.49 -20.91
N ASN A 237 -29.40 2.82 -21.75
CA ASN A 237 -29.50 4.00 -22.61
C ASN A 237 -30.12 3.59 -23.96
N ASN A 238 -31.30 4.10 -24.28
CA ASN A 238 -31.92 3.87 -25.59
C ASN A 238 -31.64 5.06 -26.52
N PRO A 239 -30.59 5.00 -27.36
CA PRO A 239 -30.20 6.13 -28.20
C PRO A 239 -31.27 6.50 -29.22
N LYS A 240 -32.16 5.57 -29.61
CA LYS A 240 -33.24 5.82 -30.58
C LYS A 240 -34.40 6.61 -29.97
N LYS A 241 -34.68 6.37 -28.69
CA LYS A 241 -35.77 7.04 -27.97
C LYS A 241 -35.29 8.24 -27.14
N LEU A 242 -33.96 8.46 -27.07
CA LEU A 242 -33.33 9.43 -26.17
C LEU A 242 -33.79 9.24 -24.72
N ASP A 243 -34.04 7.99 -24.34
CA ASP A 243 -34.61 7.61 -23.05
C ASP A 243 -33.60 6.78 -22.25
N ILE A 244 -33.63 6.96 -20.92
CA ILE A 244 -32.77 6.24 -19.98
C ILE A 244 -33.68 5.51 -19.01
N SER A 245 -33.75 4.19 -19.13
CA SER A 245 -34.45 3.36 -18.14
C SER A 245 -33.47 2.87 -17.07
N VAL A 246 -33.90 2.93 -15.82
CA VAL A 246 -33.12 2.49 -14.66
C VAL A 246 -33.93 1.43 -13.93
N LYS A 247 -33.33 0.25 -13.79
CA LYS A 247 -33.88 -0.85 -12.99
C LYS A 247 -32.96 -1.09 -11.80
N SER A 248 -33.53 -1.42 -10.65
CA SER A 248 -32.73 -1.64 -9.44
C SER A 248 -33.27 -2.74 -8.55
N ALA A 249 -32.35 -3.52 -8.01
CA ALA A 249 -32.62 -4.56 -7.05
C ALA A 249 -31.76 -4.33 -5.80
N ILE A 250 -32.35 -4.57 -4.62
CA ILE A 250 -31.69 -4.47 -3.33
C ILE A 250 -31.79 -5.83 -2.64
N LYS A 251 -30.66 -6.33 -2.12
CA LYS A 251 -30.64 -7.47 -1.20
C LYS A 251 -29.96 -7.07 0.10
N ILE A 252 -30.58 -7.44 1.22
CA ILE A 252 -30.03 -7.26 2.56
C ILE A 252 -29.75 -8.64 3.14
N ARG A 253 -28.57 -8.84 3.70
CA ARG A 253 -28.13 -10.13 4.26
C ARG A 253 -27.17 -9.92 5.41
N ASP A 254 -27.06 -10.90 6.28
CA ASP A 254 -25.99 -10.94 7.27
C ASP A 254 -24.65 -11.26 6.61
N VAL A 255 -23.59 -10.62 7.10
CA VAL A 255 -22.22 -10.88 6.66
C VAL A 255 -21.31 -10.97 7.88
N THR A 256 -20.39 -11.93 7.83
CA THR A 256 -19.24 -12.00 8.72
C THR A 256 -17.96 -11.64 7.95
N ILE A 257 -17.19 -10.69 8.48
CA ILE A 257 -15.97 -10.19 7.85
C ILE A 257 -14.79 -10.46 8.80
N PRO A 258 -13.86 -11.34 8.42
CA PRO A 258 -12.69 -11.62 9.22
C PRO A 258 -11.75 -10.41 9.24
N VAL A 259 -11.43 -9.93 10.44
CA VAL A 259 -10.48 -8.84 10.66
C VAL A 259 -9.48 -9.21 11.76
N TRP A 260 -8.42 -8.41 11.89
CA TRP A 260 -7.49 -8.44 13.01
C TRP A 260 -7.43 -7.05 13.61
N ILE A 261 -7.60 -6.94 14.92
CA ILE A 261 -7.64 -5.66 15.62
C ILE A 261 -6.65 -5.71 16.76
N ARG A 262 -6.01 -4.59 17.08
CA ARG A 262 -5.11 -4.52 18.24
C ARG A 262 -5.88 -4.73 19.55
N ASP A 263 -5.27 -5.50 20.45
CA ASP A 263 -5.81 -5.92 21.75
C ASP A 263 -6.25 -4.76 22.66
N ILE A 264 -5.69 -3.56 22.48
CA ILE A 264 -6.15 -2.34 23.18
C ILE A 264 -7.63 -2.02 22.95
N ALA A 265 -8.24 -2.51 21.85
CA ALA A 265 -9.68 -2.36 21.61
C ALA A 265 -10.52 -3.43 22.32
N ARG A 266 -9.92 -4.53 22.77
CA ARG A 266 -10.65 -5.65 23.37
C ARG A 266 -11.00 -5.34 24.81
N PRO A 267 -12.30 -5.34 25.19
CA PRO A 267 -12.70 -5.22 26.57
C PRO A 267 -12.13 -6.35 27.44
N SER A 268 -11.91 -6.09 28.73
CA SER A 268 -11.37 -7.09 29.67
C SER A 268 -12.26 -8.34 29.80
N ASN A 269 -13.59 -8.15 29.73
CA ASN A 269 -14.58 -9.23 29.71
C ASN A 269 -14.76 -9.89 28.33
N GLN A 270 -13.98 -9.46 27.32
CA GLN A 270 -14.05 -9.92 25.93
C GLN A 270 -15.41 -9.73 25.25
N SER A 271 -16.24 -8.81 25.76
CA SER A 271 -17.53 -8.51 25.14
C SER A 271 -17.36 -7.92 23.74
N THR A 272 -18.41 -8.00 22.94
CA THR A 272 -18.47 -7.33 21.64
C THR A 272 -18.34 -5.81 21.78
N ILE A 273 -17.79 -5.16 20.77
CA ILE A 273 -17.71 -3.69 20.70
C ILE A 273 -18.38 -3.16 19.43
N THR A 274 -18.76 -1.88 19.47
CA THR A 274 -19.27 -1.12 18.32
C THR A 274 -18.12 -0.50 17.52
N GLU A 275 -18.40 -0.03 16.29
CA GLU A 275 -17.44 0.74 15.49
C GLU A 275 -16.94 1.99 16.25
N LYS A 276 -17.84 2.70 16.95
CA LYS A 276 -17.50 3.90 17.71
C LYS A 276 -16.52 3.61 18.84
N GLN A 277 -16.73 2.53 19.59
CA GLN A 277 -15.80 2.09 20.63
C GLN A 277 -14.44 1.70 20.05
N ARG A 278 -14.42 0.99 18.91
CA ARG A 278 -13.17 0.68 18.20
C ARG A 278 -12.42 1.95 17.78
N VAL A 279 -13.10 2.92 17.18
CA VAL A 279 -12.49 4.21 16.80
C VAL A 279 -11.95 4.94 18.03
N ALA A 280 -12.71 4.99 19.12
CA ALA A 280 -12.30 5.65 20.36
C ALA A 280 -11.06 5.00 21.00
N SER A 281 -10.87 3.69 20.84
CA SER A 281 -9.67 2.98 21.34
C SER A 281 -8.38 3.35 20.60
N GLY A 282 -8.47 3.96 19.41
CA GLY A 282 -7.31 4.23 18.55
C GLY A 282 -6.66 2.99 17.93
N ALA A 283 -7.24 1.80 18.09
CA ALA A 283 -6.72 0.57 17.49
C ALA A 283 -6.77 0.62 15.96
N ASP A 284 -5.70 0.14 15.33
CA ASP A 284 -5.70 -0.20 13.91
C ASP A 284 -6.43 -1.52 13.67
N MET A 285 -6.92 -1.68 12.45
CA MET A 285 -7.66 -2.85 11.99
C MET A 285 -7.06 -3.32 10.67
N TRP A 286 -6.94 -4.63 10.51
CA TRP A 286 -6.32 -5.28 9.36
C TRP A 286 -7.24 -6.34 8.78
N MET A 287 -7.10 -6.58 7.48
CA MET A 287 -7.75 -7.68 6.77
C MET A 287 -6.72 -8.49 6.00
N SER A 288 -6.80 -9.82 6.09
CA SER A 288 -6.07 -10.73 5.21
C SER A 288 -6.87 -10.97 3.94
N VAL A 289 -6.26 -10.77 2.78
CA VAL A 289 -6.91 -11.09 1.49
C VAL A 289 -7.28 -12.59 1.42
N THR A 290 -6.45 -13.45 2.00
CA THR A 290 -6.69 -14.91 2.03
C THR A 290 -7.94 -15.26 2.85
N GLU A 291 -8.16 -14.58 3.99
CA GLU A 291 -9.36 -14.80 4.79
C GLU A 291 -10.61 -14.22 4.12
N LEU A 292 -10.50 -13.03 3.54
CA LEU A 292 -11.61 -12.41 2.81
C LEU A 292 -12.12 -13.32 1.67
N ARG A 293 -11.23 -14.03 0.99
CA ARG A 293 -11.57 -15.02 -0.04
C ARG A 293 -12.38 -16.22 0.47
N ARG A 294 -12.36 -16.48 1.77
CA ARG A 294 -13.08 -17.56 2.45
C ARG A 294 -14.31 -17.04 3.22
N SER A 295 -14.55 -15.74 3.20
CA SER A 295 -15.64 -15.10 3.95
C SER A 295 -16.94 -14.94 3.15
N ASP A 296 -18.00 -14.60 3.88
CA ASP A 296 -19.35 -14.32 3.37
C ASP A 296 -19.39 -13.19 2.35
N LEU A 297 -18.41 -12.26 2.41
CA LEU A 297 -18.26 -11.21 1.42
C LEU A 297 -18.11 -11.78 0.02
N LYS A 298 -17.52 -12.96 -0.15
CA LYS A 298 -17.38 -13.61 -1.46
C LYS A 298 -18.59 -14.47 -1.79
N ALA A 299 -19.06 -15.26 -0.82
CA ALA A 299 -20.09 -16.28 -1.05
C ALA A 299 -21.41 -15.66 -1.53
N HIS A 300 -21.81 -14.53 -0.94
CA HIS A 300 -23.15 -14.00 -1.10
C HIS A 300 -23.20 -12.69 -1.93
N THR A 301 -22.06 -12.16 -2.40
CA THR A 301 -22.06 -10.98 -3.27
C THR A 301 -22.37 -11.36 -4.73
N PRO A 302 -23.00 -10.45 -5.48
CA PRO A 302 -23.29 -10.70 -6.89
C PRO A 302 -22.00 -10.94 -7.67
N LYS A 303 -21.96 -12.01 -8.48
CA LYS A 303 -20.85 -12.31 -9.37
C LYS A 303 -21.13 -11.73 -10.75
N ILE A 304 -20.29 -10.81 -11.21
CA ILE A 304 -20.34 -10.24 -12.55
C ILE A 304 -19.74 -11.22 -13.57
N ARG A 305 -18.79 -12.07 -13.14
CA ARG A 305 -18.10 -13.05 -14.00
C ARG A 305 -17.90 -14.39 -13.27
N LYS A 306 -17.68 -15.46 -14.03
CA LYS A 306 -17.36 -16.80 -13.48
C LYS A 306 -16.14 -16.79 -12.55
N TRP A 307 -15.19 -15.87 -12.77
CA TRP A 307 -13.93 -15.73 -12.01
C TRP A 307 -13.94 -14.55 -11.04
N ASP A 308 -15.11 -13.98 -10.78
CA ASP A 308 -15.29 -12.81 -9.94
C ASP A 308 -15.04 -13.21 -8.48
N THR A 309 -13.76 -13.30 -8.16
CA THR A 309 -13.20 -13.61 -6.86
C THR A 309 -12.86 -12.29 -6.20
N ILE A 310 -13.11 -12.18 -4.89
CA ILE A 310 -12.44 -11.16 -4.09
C ILE A 310 -10.95 -11.34 -4.38
N CYS A 311 -10.43 -10.44 -5.22
CA CYS A 311 -9.08 -10.44 -5.78
C CYS A 311 -8.79 -11.54 -6.81
N THR A 312 -8.13 -11.16 -7.91
CA THR A 312 -7.48 -12.10 -8.84
C THR A 312 -6.45 -12.98 -8.12
N LYS A 313 -6.14 -14.15 -8.68
CA LYS A 313 -5.00 -14.97 -8.19
C LYS A 313 -3.75 -14.10 -8.07
N GLY A 314 -2.96 -14.29 -7.00
CA GLY A 314 -1.70 -13.57 -6.80
C GLY A 314 -1.71 -12.43 -5.78
N HIS A 315 -2.71 -12.37 -4.88
CA HIS A 315 -2.76 -11.43 -3.74
C HIS A 315 -2.86 -12.15 -2.38
N ASP A 316 -2.63 -13.46 -2.34
CA ASP A 316 -2.77 -14.29 -1.11
C ASP A 316 -1.81 -13.87 0.03
N TYR A 317 -0.74 -13.18 -0.33
CA TYR A 317 0.27 -12.64 0.58
C TYR A 317 -0.04 -11.21 1.06
N GLU A 318 -1.12 -10.60 0.57
CA GLU A 318 -1.44 -9.18 0.82
C GLU A 318 -2.39 -9.01 2.01
N TRP A 319 -2.06 -8.02 2.84
CA TRP A 319 -2.80 -7.59 4.02
C TRP A 319 -3.17 -6.13 3.87
N LEU A 320 -4.36 -5.75 4.33
CA LEU A 320 -4.92 -4.42 4.15
C LEU A 320 -5.16 -3.77 5.50
N ALA A 321 -4.41 -2.73 5.82
CA ALA A 321 -4.70 -1.87 6.97
C ALA A 321 -5.86 -0.92 6.63
N CYS A 322 -6.78 -0.77 7.57
CA CYS A 322 -7.98 0.04 7.45
C CYS A 322 -7.72 1.46 7.96
N GLY A 323 -7.35 2.37 7.06
CA GLY A 323 -7.19 3.79 7.35
C GLY A 323 -5.77 4.24 7.74
N PHE A 324 -5.14 3.56 8.70
CA PHE A 324 -3.84 3.99 9.22
C PHE A 324 -3.00 2.85 9.78
N VAL A 325 -1.71 3.13 9.99
CA VAL A 325 -0.77 2.27 10.72
C VAL A 325 -0.05 3.14 11.76
N PRO A 326 -0.13 2.84 13.07
CA PRO A 326 0.54 3.61 14.11
C PRO A 326 2.07 3.54 14.02
N THR A 327 2.74 4.62 14.44
CA THR A 327 4.23 4.67 14.50
C THR A 327 4.77 3.65 15.49
N SER A 328 4.08 3.41 16.60
CA SER A 328 4.46 2.42 17.62
C SER A 328 4.53 0.98 17.10
N CYS A 329 3.99 0.73 15.91
CA CYS A 329 3.94 -0.59 15.29
C CYS A 329 5.05 -0.79 14.27
N ILE A 330 5.85 0.23 13.97
CA ILE A 330 6.94 0.11 13.00
C ILE A 330 8.20 -0.34 13.74
N ASP A 331 8.66 -1.56 13.47
CA ASP A 331 9.89 -2.08 14.08
C ASP A 331 11.12 -1.45 13.44
N ARG A 332 11.11 -1.30 12.11
CA ARG A 332 12.21 -0.70 11.34
C ARG A 332 11.75 -0.19 9.99
N VAL A 333 12.53 0.73 9.45
CA VAL A 333 12.37 1.25 8.09
C VAL A 333 13.69 1.06 7.33
N MET A 334 13.60 0.42 6.17
CA MET A 334 14.75 -0.05 5.40
C MET A 334 14.74 0.62 4.02
N PRO A 335 15.78 1.37 3.63
CA PRO A 335 15.84 1.96 2.31
C PRO A 335 16.09 0.90 1.23
N TRP A 336 15.44 1.07 0.08
CA TRP A 336 15.72 0.34 -1.14
C TRP A 336 16.48 1.27 -2.09
N ASP A 337 17.74 0.96 -2.39
CA ASP A 337 18.62 1.83 -3.17
C ASP A 337 18.47 1.70 -4.69
N GLY A 338 17.66 0.72 -5.15
CA GLY A 338 17.51 0.34 -6.55
C GLY A 338 18.11 -1.03 -6.87
N VAL A 339 18.99 -1.56 -6.03
CA VAL A 339 19.69 -2.84 -6.22
C VAL A 339 19.47 -3.77 -5.04
N MET A 340 19.53 -3.25 -3.82
CA MET A 340 19.39 -4.02 -2.60
C MET A 340 18.60 -3.29 -1.51
N LEU A 341 18.09 -4.08 -0.58
CA LEU A 341 17.42 -3.60 0.63
C LEU A 341 18.45 -3.52 1.76
N HIS A 342 18.64 -2.33 2.33
CA HIS A 342 19.53 -2.15 3.48
C HIS A 342 18.75 -2.38 4.77
N THR A 343 18.93 -3.55 5.38
CA THR A 343 18.15 -3.95 6.56
C THR A 343 18.67 -3.41 7.88
N THR A 344 19.93 -2.96 7.89
CA THR A 344 20.67 -2.43 9.04
C THR A 344 21.53 -1.26 8.58
N GLN A 345 21.79 -0.32 9.47
CA GLN A 345 22.73 0.76 9.20
C GLN A 345 24.14 0.18 9.01
N ASP A 346 24.75 0.50 7.87
CA ASP A 346 26.15 0.21 7.62
C ASP A 346 26.99 1.51 7.74
N TRP A 347 28.29 1.36 7.56
CA TRP A 347 29.22 2.50 7.54
C TRP A 347 29.14 3.31 6.24
N ARG A 348 28.42 2.81 5.23
CA ARG A 348 28.34 3.42 3.92
C ARG A 348 27.17 4.39 3.86
N ILE A 349 27.29 5.37 2.97
CA ILE A 349 26.16 6.24 2.65
C ILE A 349 25.28 5.50 1.65
N VAL A 350 24.07 5.15 2.07
CA VAL A 350 23.07 4.58 1.17
C VAL A 350 22.52 5.68 0.26
N ARG A 351 22.64 5.48 -1.06
CA ARG A 351 22.20 6.40 -2.10
C ARG A 351 21.11 5.77 -2.94
N SER A 352 20.16 6.54 -3.47
CA SER A 352 19.27 6.00 -4.51
C SER A 352 20.00 5.96 -5.87
N ILE A 353 20.52 4.79 -6.24
CA ILE A 353 21.45 4.58 -7.36
C ILE A 353 20.90 5.06 -8.71
N GLY A 354 19.64 4.75 -9.01
CA GLY A 354 18.95 5.12 -10.24
C GLY A 354 18.36 6.52 -10.25
N SER A 355 18.45 7.30 -9.16
CA SER A 355 17.93 8.66 -9.13
C SER A 355 18.85 9.63 -9.86
N PRO A 356 18.32 10.58 -10.66
CA PRO A 356 19.13 11.66 -11.21
C PRO A 356 19.62 12.65 -10.12
N ASP A 357 18.93 12.69 -8.99
CA ASP A 357 19.23 13.59 -7.88
C ASP A 357 20.02 12.86 -6.78
N PRO A 358 20.90 13.57 -6.03
CA PRO A 358 21.72 13.00 -4.97
C PRO A 358 20.92 12.70 -3.69
N TRP A 359 20.01 11.73 -3.74
CA TRP A 359 19.27 11.27 -2.56
C TRP A 359 20.12 10.32 -1.72
N ILE A 360 20.26 10.66 -0.44
CA ILE A 360 20.89 9.82 0.58
C ILE A 360 19.85 9.40 1.62
N TRP A 361 20.04 8.23 2.21
CA TRP A 361 19.22 7.80 3.33
C TRP A 361 19.77 8.36 4.64
N ASP A 362 18.92 9.05 5.40
CA ASP A 362 19.22 9.49 6.75
C ASP A 362 18.69 8.45 7.74
N TRP A 363 19.59 7.67 8.34
CA TRP A 363 19.23 6.60 9.28
C TRP A 363 18.59 7.10 10.57
N GLN A 364 18.95 8.31 11.02
CA GLN A 364 18.39 8.90 12.24
C GLN A 364 16.95 9.35 12.01
N LEU A 365 16.68 9.98 10.86
CA LEU A 365 15.34 10.44 10.49
C LEU A 365 14.50 9.35 9.80
N GLN A 366 15.13 8.24 9.39
CA GLN A 366 14.52 7.16 8.60
C GLN A 366 13.82 7.68 7.34
N MET A 367 14.50 8.53 6.59
CA MET A 367 13.95 9.13 5.36
C MET A 367 15.02 9.41 4.32
N TRP A 368 14.59 9.46 3.05
CA TRP A 368 15.42 9.95 1.96
C TRP A 368 15.54 11.46 2.02
N ARG A 369 16.77 11.98 2.00
CA ARG A 369 17.09 13.40 1.98
C ARG A 369 17.95 13.76 0.79
N LEU A 370 17.70 14.94 0.25
CA LEU A 370 18.54 15.50 -0.79
C LEU A 370 19.81 16.02 -0.12
N ASP A 371 20.98 15.57 -0.58
CA ASP A 371 22.25 16.16 -0.16
C ASP A 371 22.81 17.05 -1.29
N PRO A 372 22.68 18.38 -1.18
CA PRO A 372 23.18 19.31 -2.18
C PRO A 372 24.70 19.23 -2.38
N ARG A 373 25.46 18.77 -1.37
CA ARG A 373 26.93 18.67 -1.46
C ARG A 373 27.34 17.60 -2.46
N LEU A 374 26.53 16.56 -2.59
CA LEU A 374 26.73 15.46 -3.53
C LEU A 374 26.20 15.76 -4.94
N TYR A 375 25.60 16.94 -5.16
CA TYR A 375 25.03 17.33 -6.46
C TYR A 375 26.07 17.35 -7.58
N ARG A 376 27.28 17.86 -7.31
CA ARG A 376 28.36 17.88 -8.30
C ARG A 376 28.77 16.47 -8.72
N THR A 377 28.89 15.55 -7.75
CA THR A 377 29.18 14.14 -8.00
C THR A 377 28.07 13.46 -8.78
N ALA A 378 26.80 13.75 -8.47
CA ALA A 378 25.65 13.23 -9.21
C ALA A 378 25.63 13.73 -10.67
N CYS A 379 25.86 15.02 -10.91
CA CYS A 379 26.00 15.57 -12.27
C CYS A 379 27.15 14.92 -13.02
N PHE A 380 28.30 14.73 -12.37
CA PHE A 380 29.45 14.05 -12.97
C PHE A 380 29.11 12.61 -13.36
N LEU A 381 28.50 11.83 -12.47
CA LEU A 381 28.07 10.45 -12.77
C LEU A 381 26.98 10.38 -13.85
N ALA A 382 26.08 11.35 -13.92
CA ALA A 382 25.07 11.41 -14.98
C ALA A 382 25.69 11.70 -16.36
N VAL A 383 26.70 12.57 -16.43
CA VAL A 383 27.37 12.96 -17.68
C VAL A 383 28.40 11.93 -18.12
N TYR A 384 29.19 11.38 -17.20
CA TYR A 384 30.36 10.54 -17.50
C TYR A 384 30.17 9.06 -17.11
N GLY A 385 29.29 8.76 -16.16
CA GLY A 385 29.03 7.39 -15.66
C GLY A 385 28.17 6.53 -16.57
N GLY A 386 27.76 7.02 -17.74
CA GLY A 386 27.11 6.19 -18.75
C GLY A 386 25.75 5.64 -18.33
N ASN A 387 24.90 6.46 -17.71
CA ASN A 387 23.49 6.14 -17.45
C ASN A 387 22.66 6.10 -18.75
N LYS A 388 23.15 5.37 -19.77
CA LYS A 388 22.29 4.84 -20.82
C LYS A 388 21.48 3.73 -20.14
N ARG A 389 20.36 4.11 -19.51
CA ARG A 389 19.26 3.16 -19.36
C ARG A 389 18.98 2.70 -20.79
N LYS A 390 19.43 1.49 -21.14
CA LYS A 390 18.93 0.83 -22.33
C LYS A 390 17.45 0.68 -22.05
N GLY A 391 16.66 1.66 -22.49
CA GLY A 391 15.27 1.37 -22.81
C GLY A 391 15.36 0.12 -23.66
N ILE A 392 14.78 -0.96 -23.17
CA ILE A 392 14.59 -2.15 -23.98
C ILE A 392 13.63 -1.70 -25.08
N VAL A 393 14.19 -1.05 -26.10
CA VAL A 393 13.63 -1.07 -27.43
C VAL A 393 13.80 -2.53 -27.78
N ALA A 394 12.70 -3.27 -27.68
CA ALA A 394 12.62 -4.59 -28.26
C ALA A 394 12.84 -4.38 -29.77
N ASP A 395 14.10 -4.45 -30.18
CA ASP A 395 14.47 -4.84 -31.54
C ASP A 395 14.15 -6.34 -31.63
N ASP A 396 12.85 -6.65 -31.68
CA ASP A 396 12.34 -7.91 -32.22
C ASP A 396 12.52 -7.85 -33.73
N ALA A 397 13.77 -8.02 -34.15
CA ALA A 397 14.11 -8.53 -35.47
C ALA A 397 14.14 -10.06 -35.36
N ASP A 398 12.95 -10.67 -35.34
CA ASP A 398 12.70 -11.95 -35.99
C ASP A 398 11.18 -12.12 -36.19
N GLU A 399 10.81 -12.25 -37.45
CA GLU A 399 9.46 -12.38 -37.96
C GLU A 399 8.78 -13.66 -37.44
N GLU A 400 7.75 -13.51 -36.60
CA GLU A 400 6.60 -14.41 -36.65
C GLU A 400 5.37 -13.64 -37.17
N PRO A 401 4.56 -14.26 -38.05
CA PRO A 401 3.47 -13.55 -38.72
C PRO A 401 2.43 -13.04 -37.70
N PRO A 402 1.96 -11.79 -37.85
CA PRO A 402 1.11 -11.16 -36.87
C PRO A 402 -0.24 -11.88 -36.77
N ALA A 403 -0.52 -12.44 -35.58
CA ALA A 403 -1.88 -12.83 -35.20
C ALA A 403 -2.84 -11.66 -35.49
N LYS A 404 -3.88 -11.93 -36.28
CA LYS A 404 -4.84 -10.95 -36.80
C LYS A 404 -5.38 -10.05 -35.68
N ARG A 405 -4.75 -8.88 -35.51
CA ARG A 405 -5.23 -7.81 -34.63
C ARG A 405 -6.61 -7.38 -35.11
N ARG A 406 -7.62 -7.67 -34.29
CA ARG A 406 -9.01 -7.23 -34.47
C ARG A 406 -9.01 -5.71 -34.70
N LYS A 407 -9.44 -5.27 -35.89
CA LYS A 407 -9.51 -3.85 -36.29
C LYS A 407 -10.28 -3.06 -35.22
N LYS A 408 -9.58 -2.23 -34.44
CA LYS A 408 -10.23 -1.24 -33.57
C LYS A 408 -10.93 -0.24 -34.50
N LYS A 409 -12.26 -0.22 -34.46
CA LYS A 409 -13.12 0.78 -35.11
C LYS A 409 -12.67 2.16 -34.60
N LYS A 410 -12.16 3.01 -35.49
CA LYS A 410 -11.86 4.42 -35.18
C LYS A 410 -13.18 5.10 -34.84
N ILE A 411 -13.45 5.30 -33.56
CA ILE A 411 -14.51 6.21 -33.10
C ILE A 411 -13.97 7.62 -33.32
N ALA A 412 -14.69 8.40 -34.13
CA ALA A 412 -14.38 9.80 -34.40
C ALA A 412 -14.38 10.59 -33.08
N LYS A 413 -13.30 11.33 -32.81
CA LYS A 413 -13.23 12.23 -31.65
C LYS A 413 -14.16 13.43 -31.89
N PRO A 414 -15.02 13.81 -30.92
CA PRO A 414 -15.76 15.05 -31.00
C PRO A 414 -14.81 16.24 -30.92
N THR A 415 -14.99 17.17 -31.85
CA THR A 415 -14.28 18.44 -31.96
C THR A 415 -14.78 19.43 -30.91
N LYS A 416 -13.83 20.14 -30.29
CA LYS A 416 -14.00 21.31 -29.40
C LYS A 416 -14.47 21.01 -27.96
N ALA A 417 -13.49 20.67 -27.11
CA ALA A 417 -13.51 21.04 -25.70
C ALA A 417 -12.36 22.02 -25.45
N GLN A 418 -12.67 23.17 -24.85
CA GLN A 418 -11.73 24.25 -24.56
C GLN A 418 -10.57 23.75 -23.69
N LYS A 419 -9.34 23.99 -24.14
CA LYS A 419 -8.12 23.78 -23.35
C LYS A 419 -8.17 24.69 -22.11
N ALA A 420 -8.41 24.10 -20.94
CA ALA A 420 -7.97 24.71 -19.70
C ALA A 420 -6.43 24.81 -19.75
N ARG A 421 -5.92 26.05 -19.73
CA ARG A 421 -4.49 26.32 -19.61
C ARG A 421 -4.03 25.79 -18.26
N LEU A 422 -3.15 24.80 -18.28
CA LEU A 422 -2.45 24.26 -17.13
C LEU A 422 -0.96 24.32 -17.47
N ASP A 423 -0.49 25.55 -17.73
CA ASP A 423 0.91 25.89 -17.96
C ASP A 423 1.31 26.92 -16.91
N ASP A 424 1.72 26.42 -15.74
CA ASP A 424 2.58 27.12 -14.78
C ASP A 424 3.64 26.12 -14.33
N ASN A 425 4.51 25.73 -15.25
CA ASN A 425 5.77 25.08 -14.92
C ASN A 425 6.84 26.19 -14.77
N PRO A 426 7.36 26.49 -13.56
CA PRO A 426 8.32 27.57 -13.34
C PRO A 426 9.73 27.30 -13.92
N TYR A 427 9.89 26.27 -14.74
CA TYR A 427 11.18 25.83 -15.31
C TYR A 427 11.25 25.93 -16.85
N VAL A 428 10.37 26.71 -17.50
CA VAL A 428 10.54 27.00 -18.93
C VAL A 428 11.59 28.10 -19.09
N THR A 429 12.82 27.70 -19.41
CA THR A 429 13.90 28.63 -19.77
C THR A 429 13.57 29.29 -21.11
N ALA A 430 13.59 30.62 -21.15
CA ALA A 430 13.46 31.38 -22.40
C ALA A 430 14.65 31.05 -23.34
N PRO A 431 14.44 31.06 -24.67
CA PRO A 431 15.52 30.83 -25.62
C PRO A 431 16.54 31.99 -25.54
N ILE A 432 17.81 31.62 -25.46
CA ILE A 432 18.95 32.56 -25.41
C ILE A 432 19.18 33.12 -26.84
N PRO A 433 19.32 34.45 -27.02
CA PRO A 433 19.65 35.04 -28.32
C PRO A 433 21.03 34.57 -28.81
N ALA A 434 21.16 34.32 -30.10
CA ALA A 434 22.31 33.66 -30.71
C ALA A 434 23.60 34.51 -30.81
N ASP A 435 23.63 35.74 -30.31
CA ASP A 435 24.75 36.66 -30.54
C ASP A 435 25.29 37.23 -29.22
N GLN A 436 26.08 36.44 -28.48
CA GLN A 436 27.00 36.95 -27.45
C GLN A 436 28.32 36.18 -27.49
N GLU A 437 29.40 36.89 -27.81
CA GLU A 437 30.77 36.36 -27.77
C GLU A 437 31.24 36.08 -26.33
N PRO A 438 32.11 35.09 -26.12
CA PRO A 438 32.52 34.66 -24.79
C PRO A 438 33.57 35.61 -24.19
N GLY A 439 33.11 36.51 -23.31
CA GLY A 439 33.97 37.23 -22.37
C GLY A 439 34.53 36.28 -21.31
N VAL A 440 35.85 36.32 -21.11
CA VAL A 440 36.60 35.51 -20.14
C VAL A 440 36.32 36.03 -18.72
N ASP A 441 35.21 35.61 -18.13
CA ASP A 441 34.94 35.79 -16.70
C ASP A 441 34.29 34.53 -16.12
N ALA A 442 34.84 34.07 -15.00
CA ALA A 442 34.58 32.77 -14.38
C ALA A 442 33.07 32.46 -14.25
N ALA A 443 32.62 31.45 -14.99
CA ALA A 443 31.22 31.03 -15.08
C ALA A 443 30.62 30.66 -13.71
N CYS A 444 29.74 31.51 -13.19
CA CYS A 444 28.82 31.16 -12.10
C CYS A 444 27.80 30.11 -12.57
N CYS A 445 27.28 29.30 -11.63
CA CYS A 445 26.18 28.39 -11.91
C CYS A 445 24.91 29.17 -12.29
N SER A 446 24.34 28.92 -13.47
CA SER A 446 23.16 29.64 -13.99
C SER A 446 21.87 29.42 -13.19
N GLN A 447 21.83 28.42 -12.29
CA GLN A 447 20.66 28.14 -11.44
C GLN A 447 20.73 28.75 -10.03
N CYS A 448 21.93 28.98 -9.48
CA CYS A 448 22.08 29.43 -8.08
C CYS A 448 23.03 30.63 -7.89
N GLY A 449 23.66 31.13 -8.96
CA GLY A 449 24.53 32.31 -8.90
C GLY A 449 25.86 32.13 -8.18
N GLN A 450 26.15 30.95 -7.61
CA GLN A 450 27.42 30.71 -6.95
C GLN A 450 28.59 30.57 -7.96
N LYS A 451 29.70 31.27 -7.66
CA LYS A 451 30.97 31.13 -8.40
C LYS A 451 31.44 29.67 -8.32
N LYS A 452 31.74 29.06 -9.46
CA LYS A 452 32.38 27.74 -9.51
C LYS A 452 33.77 27.88 -8.89
N ALA A 453 33.94 27.38 -7.66
CA ALA A 453 35.28 27.15 -7.13
C ALA A 453 36.05 26.25 -8.11
N ALA A 454 37.32 26.58 -8.37
CA ALA A 454 38.17 25.81 -9.27
C ALA A 454 38.21 24.35 -8.80
N PHE A 455 37.92 23.42 -9.71
CA PHE A 455 37.96 22.00 -9.44
C PHE A 455 39.41 21.58 -9.20
N ARG A 456 39.73 21.20 -7.97
CA ARG A 456 41.00 20.55 -7.61
C ARG A 456 40.70 19.09 -7.34
N LEU A 457 41.25 18.23 -8.18
CA LEU A 457 41.08 16.78 -8.08
C LEU A 457 41.59 16.27 -6.72
N GLU A 458 42.59 16.96 -6.14
CA GLU A 458 43.19 16.62 -4.84
C GLU A 458 42.18 16.72 -3.68
N ASP A 459 41.26 17.69 -3.70
CA ASP A 459 40.27 17.91 -2.63
C ASP A 459 39.18 16.81 -2.60
N GLU A 460 38.95 16.15 -3.73
CA GLU A 460 37.99 15.05 -3.86
C GLU A 460 38.62 13.69 -3.47
N VAL A 461 39.91 13.51 -3.79
CA VAL A 461 40.70 12.30 -3.48
C VAL A 461 41.15 12.26 -2.01
N ALA A 462 41.34 13.41 -1.35
CA ALA A 462 41.70 13.48 0.07
C ALA A 462 40.52 13.86 1.00
N GLY A 463 39.39 14.29 0.43
CA GLY A 463 38.20 14.65 1.19
C GLY A 463 37.37 13.45 1.66
N PRO A 464 36.25 13.67 2.38
CA PRO A 464 35.36 12.60 2.86
C PRO A 464 34.72 11.75 1.74
N LEU A 465 34.96 12.09 0.47
CA LEU A 465 34.55 11.34 -0.72
C LEU A 465 35.55 10.22 -1.10
N SER A 466 36.76 10.21 -0.52
CA SER A 466 37.75 9.11 -0.66
C SER A 466 37.26 7.76 -0.14
N PHE A 467 36.21 7.76 0.70
CA PHE A 467 35.52 6.57 1.19
C PHE A 467 34.40 6.07 0.25
N LEU A 468 34.15 6.78 -0.87
CA LEU A 468 33.25 6.30 -1.91
C LEU A 468 33.99 5.30 -2.78
N ASP A 469 33.96 4.04 -2.34
CA ASP A 469 34.36 2.91 -3.16
C ASP A 469 33.45 2.87 -4.40
N LEU A 470 33.92 3.47 -5.51
CA LEU A 470 33.33 3.36 -6.85
C LEU A 470 33.61 1.97 -7.44
N ALA A 471 33.42 0.92 -6.63
CA ALA A 471 33.47 -0.46 -7.08
C ALA A 471 32.21 -0.71 -7.92
N ALA A 472 32.30 -0.37 -9.21
CA ALA A 472 31.45 -0.95 -10.22
C ALA A 472 31.48 -2.47 -10.05
N SER A 473 30.31 -3.08 -9.87
CA SER A 473 30.11 -4.52 -9.85
C SER A 473 30.75 -5.13 -11.11
N THR A 474 31.96 -5.69 -10.96
CA THR A 474 32.54 -6.60 -11.95
C THR A 474 31.67 -7.85 -11.92
N LYS A 475 30.76 -7.95 -12.89
CA LYS A 475 29.94 -9.13 -13.09
C LYS A 475 30.79 -10.40 -13.04
N ALA A 476 30.35 -11.31 -12.19
CA ALA A 476 30.87 -12.65 -12.03
C ALA A 476 30.98 -13.36 -13.39
N THR A 477 32.21 -13.66 -13.79
CA THR A 477 32.51 -14.71 -14.76
C THR A 477 32.13 -16.04 -14.10
N LYS A 478 31.09 -16.71 -14.62
CA LYS A 478 30.77 -18.09 -14.26
C LYS A 478 31.99 -18.97 -14.61
N SER A 479 32.72 -19.40 -13.59
CA SER A 479 33.57 -20.59 -13.66
C SER A 479 32.65 -21.80 -13.53
N ILE A 480 32.48 -22.52 -14.63
CA ILE A 480 32.15 -23.94 -14.63
C ILE A 480 33.49 -24.64 -14.35
N LEU A 481 33.60 -25.34 -13.23
CA LEU A 481 34.57 -26.42 -13.01
C LEU A 481 34.12 -27.25 -11.79
N ASP A 482 33.58 -28.43 -12.12
CA ASP A 482 33.73 -29.74 -11.48
C ASP A 482 33.87 -29.84 -9.97
N TRP A 483 32.87 -30.43 -9.31
CA TRP A 483 33.08 -31.34 -8.18
C TRP A 483 32.17 -32.57 -8.34
N ASN A 484 32.83 -33.73 -8.37
CA ASN A 484 32.29 -35.03 -7.95
C ASN A 484 31.83 -34.97 -6.50
#